data_AF-A0A0S8CK50-F1
#
_entry.id   AF-A0A0S8CK50-F1
#
_cell.length_a   1.000
_cell.length_b   1.000
_cell.length_c   1.000
_cell.angle_alpha   90.00
_cell.angle_beta   90.00
_cell.angle_gamma   90.00
#
_symmetry.space_group_name_H-M   'P 1'
#
loop_
_entity.id
_entity.type
_entity.pdbx_description
1 polymer ?
#
loop_
_entity_poly.entity_id
_entity_poly.type
_entity_poly.pdbx_seq_one_letter_code
_entity_poly.pdbx_strand_id
1 'polypeptide(L)'
;MPKSDKKNLGDCVSETANRLRLIQVDFANDSEQTRMDYLSEEIKRILKTVVPEQRKVFLEKLMERFPTGHLGTTVKDEQPQSKSQTEIEVEELNDPELAVRRLLELAPMLSDEQKGQAAGRLQEAGFGQPVVARSYSDEFIRDLRAALQLGDVQDIQTDRLAEMIVLLADFVFKLEPLIWNTWRMLSPRSGIRPSGSLKKTMGQFICGDSATPEKKAENELKMLQRLIAAITTAVGRVGSQFAKRHLGRFSPSEISTLVRMEHGSVFVSHEVKCWRKYLELAETLTEGSIEAEIRKAIADYAESLIKGPDR
;
A
#
# COMPACT_ATOMS: atom_id res chain seq x y z
N MET A 1 -34.23 -65.99 10.32
CA MET A 1 -33.52 -66.25 9.05
C MET A 1 -33.13 -64.90 8.45
N PRO A 2 -31.85 -64.50 8.48
CA PRO A 2 -31.47 -63.20 7.97
C PRO A 2 -31.30 -63.29 6.45
N LYS A 3 -32.04 -62.41 5.77
CA LYS A 3 -32.02 -62.21 4.32
C LYS A 3 -30.62 -61.79 3.91
N SER A 4 -29.95 -62.64 3.13
CA SER A 4 -28.69 -62.32 2.48
C SER A 4 -28.98 -61.29 1.40
N ASP A 5 -28.70 -60.02 1.68
CA ASP A 5 -28.62 -58.98 0.66
C ASP A 5 -27.56 -59.43 -0.35
N LYS A 6 -28.02 -59.88 -1.52
CA LYS A 6 -27.17 -60.15 -2.68
C LYS A 6 -26.64 -58.80 -3.18
N LYS A 7 -25.65 -58.23 -2.47
CA LYS A 7 -24.80 -57.16 -3.00
C LYS A 7 -24.26 -57.69 -4.34
N ASN A 8 -24.53 -56.97 -5.43
CA ASN A 8 -24.01 -57.32 -6.74
C ASN A 8 -22.49 -57.43 -6.64
N LEU A 9 -21.93 -58.51 -7.18
CA LEU A 9 -20.48 -58.76 -7.17
C LEU A 9 -19.71 -57.57 -7.75
N GLY A 10 -20.29 -56.87 -8.75
CA GLY A 10 -19.73 -55.65 -9.32
C GLY A 10 -19.65 -54.48 -8.34
N ASP A 11 -20.69 -54.25 -7.55
CA ASP A 11 -20.72 -53.16 -6.55
C ASP A 11 -19.70 -53.43 -5.43
N CYS A 12 -19.57 -54.70 -5.01
CA CYS A 12 -18.58 -55.10 -4.03
C CYS A 12 -17.14 -54.92 -4.56
N VAL A 13 -16.89 -55.22 -5.84
CA VAL A 13 -15.59 -54.98 -6.49
C VAL A 13 -15.27 -53.48 -6.55
N SER A 14 -16.23 -52.64 -6.94
CA SER A 14 -16.03 -51.18 -7.00
C SER A 14 -15.81 -50.56 -5.63
N GLU A 15 -16.58 -50.97 -4.62
CA GLU A 15 -16.41 -50.55 -3.22
C GLU A 15 -15.01 -50.92 -2.70
N THR A 16 -14.56 -52.15 -3.01
CA THR A 16 -13.23 -52.64 -2.62
C THR A 16 -12.11 -51.88 -3.33
N ALA A 17 -12.22 -51.65 -4.64
CA ALA A 17 -11.22 -50.91 -5.40
C ALA A 17 -11.06 -49.47 -4.87
N ASN A 18 -12.17 -48.79 -4.55
CA ASN A 18 -12.12 -47.46 -3.96
C ASN A 18 -11.48 -47.45 -2.56
N ARG A 19 -11.76 -48.47 -1.75
CA ARG A 19 -11.20 -48.60 -0.41
C ARG A 19 -9.70 -48.88 -0.42
N LEU A 20 -9.24 -49.72 -1.34
CA LEU A 20 -7.81 -49.96 -1.55
C LEU A 20 -7.09 -48.69 -2.04
N ARG A 21 -7.75 -47.83 -2.83
CA ARG A 21 -7.17 -46.54 -3.26
C ARG A 21 -7.03 -45.59 -2.07
N LEU A 22 -8.03 -45.58 -1.18
CA LEU A 22 -8.00 -44.76 0.03
C LEU A 22 -6.87 -45.21 0.97
N ILE A 23 -6.66 -46.52 1.12
CA ILE A 23 -5.49 -47.06 1.86
C ILE A 23 -4.17 -46.66 1.19
N GLN A 24 -4.06 -46.69 -0.14
CA GLN A 24 -2.85 -46.22 -0.82
C GLN A 24 -2.55 -44.73 -0.58
N VAL A 25 -3.59 -43.90 -0.47
CA VAL A 25 -3.45 -42.46 -0.17
C VAL A 25 -3.11 -42.24 1.29
N ASP A 26 -3.83 -42.88 2.22
CA ASP A 26 -3.64 -42.70 3.66
C ASP A 26 -2.25 -43.17 4.13
N PHE A 27 -1.71 -44.21 3.50
CA PHE A 27 -0.42 -44.82 3.82
C PHE A 27 0.67 -44.48 2.79
N ALA A 28 0.52 -43.39 2.03
CA ALA A 28 1.48 -42.96 1.00
C ALA A 28 2.87 -42.61 1.56
N ASN A 29 2.93 -42.14 2.82
CA ASN A 29 4.16 -41.75 3.51
C ASN A 29 4.79 -42.87 4.37
N ASP A 30 4.09 -44.00 4.50
CA ASP A 30 4.58 -45.16 5.26
C ASP A 30 5.39 -46.12 4.39
N SER A 31 6.15 -47.00 5.04
CA SER A 31 6.98 -48.01 4.38
C SER A 31 6.14 -48.92 3.47
N GLU A 32 6.74 -49.39 2.39
CA GLU A 32 6.11 -50.30 1.43
C GLU A 32 5.56 -51.57 2.12
N GLN A 33 6.31 -52.12 3.08
CA GLN A 33 5.90 -53.28 3.85
C GLN A 33 4.61 -53.00 4.66
N THR A 34 4.56 -51.87 5.36
CA THR A 34 3.36 -51.46 6.13
C THR A 34 2.15 -51.29 5.22
N ARG A 35 2.35 -50.67 4.05
CA ARG A 35 1.29 -50.46 3.05
C ARG A 35 0.75 -51.78 2.49
N MET A 36 1.64 -52.73 2.18
CA MET A 36 1.27 -54.06 1.70
C MET A 36 0.49 -54.85 2.77
N ASP A 37 0.87 -54.75 4.03
CA ASP A 37 0.18 -55.42 5.14
C ASP A 37 -1.28 -54.96 5.22
N TYR A 38 -1.53 -53.64 5.19
CA TYR A 38 -2.89 -53.07 5.23
C TYR A 38 -3.73 -53.42 3.99
N LEU A 39 -3.14 -53.40 2.79
CA LEU A 39 -3.83 -53.82 1.57
C LEU A 39 -4.20 -55.32 1.65
N SER A 40 -3.30 -56.15 2.16
CA SER A 40 -3.53 -57.59 2.30
C SER A 40 -4.64 -57.90 3.30
N GLU A 41 -4.69 -57.19 4.44
CA GLU A 41 -5.72 -57.36 5.46
C GLU A 41 -7.09 -56.91 4.95
N GLU A 42 -7.16 -55.82 4.19
CA GLU A 42 -8.40 -55.34 3.59
C GLU A 42 -8.97 -56.35 2.57
N ILE A 43 -8.12 -56.90 1.70
CA ILE A 43 -8.50 -57.95 0.74
C ILE A 43 -8.96 -59.22 1.47
N LYS A 44 -8.22 -59.67 2.48
CA LYS A 44 -8.60 -60.85 3.29
C LYS A 44 -9.94 -60.64 3.98
N ARG A 45 -10.20 -59.44 4.51
CA ARG A 45 -11.47 -59.10 5.18
C ARG A 45 -12.66 -59.23 4.23
N ILE A 46 -12.51 -58.76 2.99
CA ILE A 46 -13.59 -58.78 2.00
C ILE A 46 -13.74 -60.18 1.37
N LEU A 47 -12.64 -60.93 1.18
CA LEU A 47 -12.74 -62.32 0.73
C LEU A 47 -13.51 -63.23 1.71
N LYS A 48 -13.58 -62.88 3.00
CA LYS A 48 -14.43 -63.58 3.98
C LYS A 48 -15.92 -63.39 3.73
N THR A 49 -16.33 -62.30 3.09
CA THR A 49 -17.75 -62.01 2.77
C THR A 49 -18.17 -62.51 1.39
N VAL A 50 -17.22 -62.84 0.52
CA VAL A 50 -17.47 -63.40 -0.81
C VAL A 50 -17.57 -64.94 -0.77
N VAL A 51 -18.58 -65.48 -1.45
CA VAL A 51 -18.81 -66.93 -1.60
C VAL A 51 -17.56 -67.60 -2.23
N PRO A 52 -17.08 -68.75 -1.72
CA PRO A 52 -15.82 -69.36 -2.16
C PRO A 52 -15.66 -69.51 -3.68
N GLU A 53 -16.73 -69.90 -4.37
CA GLU A 53 -16.78 -70.09 -5.82
C GLU A 53 -16.63 -68.79 -6.62
N GLN A 54 -16.98 -67.64 -6.03
CA GLN A 54 -16.94 -66.32 -6.66
C GLN A 54 -15.66 -65.55 -6.35
N ARG A 55 -14.81 -66.04 -5.43
CA ARG A 55 -13.57 -65.35 -5.01
C ARG A 55 -12.60 -65.15 -6.16
N LYS A 56 -12.47 -66.14 -7.05
CA LYS A 56 -11.59 -66.05 -8.22
C LYS A 56 -12.06 -64.95 -9.18
N VAL A 57 -13.35 -64.97 -9.52
CA VAL A 57 -13.99 -63.95 -10.38
C VAL A 57 -13.95 -62.56 -9.75
N PHE A 58 -14.08 -62.48 -8.42
CA PHE A 58 -13.96 -61.24 -7.67
C PHE A 58 -12.55 -60.64 -7.76
N LEU A 59 -11.51 -61.45 -7.55
CA LEU A 59 -10.12 -61.00 -7.64
C LEU A 59 -9.73 -60.59 -9.06
N GLU A 60 -10.18 -61.32 -10.09
CA GLU A 60 -9.97 -60.96 -11.50
C GLU A 60 -10.60 -59.59 -11.81
N LYS A 61 -11.86 -59.37 -11.41
CA LYS A 61 -12.53 -58.06 -11.60
C LYS A 61 -11.93 -56.94 -10.76
N LEU A 62 -11.39 -57.27 -9.58
CA LEU A 62 -10.71 -56.30 -8.73
C LEU A 62 -9.38 -55.86 -9.37
N MET A 63 -8.63 -56.79 -9.96
CA MET A 63 -7.41 -56.47 -10.72
C MET A 63 -7.70 -55.58 -11.94
N GLU A 64 -8.83 -55.74 -12.62
CA GLU A 64 -9.24 -54.85 -13.73
C GLU A 64 -9.57 -53.42 -13.27
N ARG A 65 -10.04 -53.25 -12.02
CA ARG A 65 -10.58 -51.98 -11.50
C ARG A 65 -9.62 -51.23 -10.58
N PHE A 66 -8.67 -51.94 -9.98
CA PHE A 66 -7.62 -51.39 -9.14
C PHE A 66 -6.38 -51.14 -10.01
N PRO A 67 -5.68 -49.99 -9.88
CA PRO A 67 -4.76 -49.54 -10.91
C PRO A 67 -3.66 -50.56 -11.22
N THR A 68 -3.57 -50.98 -12.47
CA THR A 68 -2.35 -51.55 -13.06
C THR A 68 -1.32 -50.44 -13.24
N GLY A 69 -0.88 -49.84 -12.13
CA GLY A 69 0.41 -49.16 -12.12
C GLY A 69 1.45 -50.20 -12.54
N HIS A 70 2.23 -49.89 -13.57
CA HIS A 70 3.33 -50.74 -14.01
C HIS A 70 4.41 -50.77 -12.91
N LEU A 71 4.18 -51.52 -11.84
CA LEU A 71 5.22 -52.07 -10.99
C LEU A 71 5.64 -53.37 -11.68
N GLY A 72 6.75 -53.28 -12.40
CA GLY A 72 7.27 -54.34 -13.26
C GLY A 72 7.38 -55.67 -12.52
N THR A 73 6.50 -56.60 -12.86
CA THR A 73 6.69 -58.05 -12.64
C THR A 73 6.03 -58.80 -13.80
N THR A 74 6.53 -58.60 -15.01
CA THR A 74 6.43 -59.65 -16.03
C THR A 74 7.34 -60.80 -15.59
N VAL A 75 6.75 -61.81 -14.99
CA VAL A 75 7.36 -63.14 -14.90
C VAL A 75 7.58 -63.64 -16.33
N LYS A 76 8.83 -63.65 -16.76
CA LYS A 76 9.34 -64.56 -17.78
C LYS A 76 10.77 -64.92 -17.41
N ASP A 77 10.99 -66.21 -17.24
CA ASP A 77 12.30 -66.83 -17.11
C ASP A 77 13.26 -66.32 -18.21
N GLU A 78 14.44 -65.90 -17.76
CA GLU A 78 15.81 -66.16 -18.26
C GLU A 78 16.73 -64.94 -18.06
N GLN A 79 17.78 -65.15 -17.25
CA GLN A 79 18.90 -64.26 -16.93
C GLN A 79 19.78 -63.91 -18.16
N PRO A 80 20.81 -63.02 -18.08
CA PRO A 80 21.24 -62.12 -16.99
C PRO A 80 21.56 -60.65 -17.41
N GLN A 81 21.65 -59.78 -16.38
CA GLN A 81 22.46 -58.54 -16.29
C GLN A 81 22.08 -57.32 -17.15
N SER A 82 21.45 -56.34 -16.51
CA SER A 82 21.75 -54.91 -16.68
C SER A 82 21.38 -54.17 -15.40
N LYS A 83 22.35 -53.43 -14.86
CA LYS A 83 22.21 -52.61 -13.65
C LYS A 83 21.39 -51.36 -13.96
N SER A 84 20.45 -51.06 -13.06
CA SER A 84 20.01 -49.72 -12.62
C SER A 84 19.93 -48.63 -13.69
N GLN A 85 18.77 -48.48 -14.33
CA GLN A 85 18.39 -47.23 -15.02
C GLN A 85 17.07 -46.63 -14.50
N THR A 86 16.30 -47.35 -13.67
CA THR A 86 14.98 -46.88 -13.21
C THR A 86 14.97 -46.21 -11.83
N GLU A 87 16.02 -46.37 -11.03
CA GLU A 87 16.10 -45.71 -9.71
C GLU A 87 16.52 -44.24 -9.79
N ILE A 88 17.24 -43.83 -10.84
CA ILE A 88 17.72 -42.45 -11.01
C ILE A 88 16.58 -41.50 -11.45
N GLU A 89 15.61 -41.98 -12.24
CA GLU A 89 14.52 -41.13 -12.76
C GLU A 89 13.49 -40.70 -11.70
N VAL A 90 13.27 -41.50 -10.65
CA VAL A 90 12.27 -41.17 -9.61
C VAL A 90 12.85 -40.23 -8.54
N GLU A 91 14.15 -40.29 -8.29
CA GLU A 91 14.84 -39.40 -7.37
C GLU A 91 15.01 -37.99 -7.98
N GLU A 92 15.24 -37.90 -9.30
CA GLU A 92 15.30 -36.62 -10.04
C GLU A 92 13.94 -35.89 -10.12
N LEU A 93 12.81 -36.60 -10.03
CA LEU A 93 11.47 -36.02 -10.00
C LEU A 93 11.07 -35.46 -8.62
N ASN A 94 11.77 -35.86 -7.55
CA ASN A 94 11.57 -35.36 -6.20
C ASN A 94 12.51 -34.19 -5.84
N ASP A 95 13.45 -33.84 -6.73
CA ASP A 95 14.28 -32.66 -6.56
C ASP A 95 13.48 -31.40 -6.98
N PRO A 96 13.16 -30.50 -6.03
CA PRO A 96 12.42 -29.28 -6.33
C PRO A 96 13.16 -28.40 -7.34
N GLU A 97 14.49 -28.46 -7.41
CA GLU A 97 15.27 -27.62 -8.32
C GLU A 97 15.23 -28.13 -9.77
N LEU A 98 15.18 -29.45 -9.97
CA LEU A 98 14.97 -30.06 -11.27
C LEU A 98 13.53 -29.86 -11.78
N ALA A 99 12.54 -29.92 -10.89
CA ALA A 99 11.15 -29.62 -11.22
C ALA A 99 10.98 -28.16 -11.69
N VAL A 100 11.64 -27.20 -11.02
CA VAL A 100 11.64 -25.80 -11.43
C VAL A 100 12.35 -25.60 -12.77
N ARG A 101 13.52 -26.23 -12.99
CA ARG A 101 14.23 -26.15 -14.28
C ARG A 101 13.39 -26.70 -15.42
N ARG A 102 12.72 -27.83 -15.22
CA ARG A 102 11.86 -28.44 -16.23
C ARG A 102 10.61 -27.60 -16.52
N LEU A 103 10.05 -26.96 -15.49
CA LEU A 103 8.97 -25.98 -15.69
C LEU A 103 9.44 -24.77 -16.51
N LEU A 104 10.65 -24.26 -16.26
CA LEU A 104 11.25 -23.15 -17.02
C LEU A 104 11.55 -23.52 -18.47
N GLU A 105 11.95 -24.76 -18.74
CA GLU A 105 12.15 -25.27 -20.10
C GLU A 105 10.83 -25.42 -20.88
N LEU A 106 9.75 -25.80 -20.19
CA LEU A 106 8.42 -25.95 -20.79
C LEU A 106 7.67 -24.62 -20.91
N ALA A 107 8.00 -23.62 -20.09
CA ALA A 107 7.33 -22.33 -20.04
C ALA A 107 7.19 -21.60 -21.41
N PRO A 108 8.19 -21.61 -22.32
CA PRO A 108 8.08 -20.98 -23.63
C PRO A 108 7.08 -21.69 -24.56
N MET A 109 6.81 -22.98 -24.32
CA MET A 109 5.91 -23.80 -25.14
C MET A 109 4.45 -23.73 -24.67
N LEU A 110 4.19 -23.11 -23.52
CA LEU A 110 2.85 -22.94 -22.98
C LEU A 110 2.15 -21.73 -23.60
N SER A 111 0.86 -21.88 -23.90
CA SER A 111 -0.03 -20.75 -24.23
C SER A 111 -0.25 -19.85 -23.00
N ASP A 112 -0.69 -18.62 -23.23
CA ASP A 112 -0.93 -17.65 -22.14
C ASP A 112 -2.01 -18.13 -21.15
N GLU A 113 -3.00 -18.87 -21.64
CA GLU A 113 -4.03 -19.50 -20.81
C GLU A 113 -3.46 -20.61 -19.91
N GLN A 114 -2.56 -21.45 -20.45
CA GLN A 114 -1.88 -22.51 -19.70
C GLN A 114 -0.89 -21.94 -18.67
N LYS A 115 -0.20 -20.85 -19.02
CA LYS A 115 0.65 -20.11 -18.07
C LYS A 115 -0.17 -19.54 -16.93
N GLY A 116 -1.35 -18.98 -17.21
CA GLY A 116 -2.29 -18.48 -16.20
C GLY A 116 -2.77 -19.59 -15.25
N GLN A 117 -3.15 -20.75 -15.77
CA GLN A 117 -3.54 -21.90 -14.95
C GLN A 117 -2.39 -22.46 -14.10
N ALA A 118 -1.18 -22.55 -14.67
CA ALA A 118 0.00 -22.98 -13.94
C ALA A 118 0.37 -22.01 -12.81
N ALA A 119 0.32 -20.70 -13.07
CA ALA A 119 0.54 -19.67 -12.05
C ALA A 119 -0.50 -19.73 -10.92
N GLY A 120 -1.78 -19.95 -11.25
CA GLY A 120 -2.84 -20.12 -10.25
C GLY A 120 -2.60 -21.32 -9.32
N ARG A 121 -2.23 -22.48 -9.89
CA ARG A 121 -1.92 -23.68 -9.09
C ARG A 121 -0.66 -23.54 -8.24
N LEU A 122 0.36 -22.83 -8.74
CA LEU A 122 1.56 -22.53 -7.96
C LEU A 122 1.23 -21.62 -6.77
N GLN A 123 0.36 -20.62 -6.97
CA GLN A 123 -0.12 -19.76 -5.89
C GLN A 123 -0.96 -20.51 -4.84
N GLU A 124 -1.85 -21.41 -5.27
CA GLU A 124 -2.59 -22.30 -4.36
C GLU A 124 -1.66 -23.18 -3.51
N ALA A 125 -0.52 -23.58 -4.08
CA ALA A 125 0.54 -24.33 -3.39
C ALA A 125 1.48 -23.45 -2.53
N GLY A 126 1.22 -22.14 -2.43
CA GLY A 126 2.03 -21.20 -1.66
C GLY A 126 3.30 -20.70 -2.35
N PHE A 127 3.50 -21.03 -3.64
CA PHE A 127 4.60 -20.55 -4.46
C PHE A 127 4.19 -19.30 -5.23
N GLY A 128 4.94 -18.23 -4.97
CA GLY A 128 4.52 -16.89 -5.35
C GLY A 128 3.44 -16.41 -4.39
N GLN A 129 3.71 -15.32 -3.68
CA GLN A 129 2.59 -14.45 -3.33
C GLN A 129 1.84 -14.16 -4.62
N PRO A 130 0.51 -14.06 -4.62
CA PRO A 130 -0.16 -13.55 -5.79
C PRO A 130 0.56 -12.26 -6.10
N VAL A 131 1.23 -12.22 -7.24
CA VAL A 131 1.46 -10.99 -7.95
C VAL A 131 0.05 -10.61 -8.42
N VAL A 132 -0.83 -10.28 -7.46
CA VAL A 132 -1.41 -8.96 -7.50
C VAL A 132 -0.17 -8.10 -7.68
N ALA A 133 0.21 -7.85 -8.95
CA ALA A 133 0.65 -6.54 -9.31
C ALA A 133 -0.30 -5.68 -8.49
N ARG A 134 0.21 -5.04 -7.42
CA ARG A 134 -0.61 -4.16 -6.60
C ARG A 134 -0.95 -3.05 -7.58
N SER A 135 -1.92 -3.34 -8.42
CA SER A 135 -2.41 -2.49 -9.46
C SER A 135 -3.05 -1.42 -8.63
N TYR A 136 -2.37 -0.29 -8.60
CA TYR A 136 -2.92 0.91 -8.03
C TYR A 136 -4.34 1.06 -8.59
N SER A 137 -5.27 1.56 -7.78
CA SER A 137 -6.62 1.78 -8.27
C SER A 137 -6.58 2.65 -9.53
N ASP A 138 -7.47 2.39 -10.49
CA ASP A 138 -7.57 3.21 -11.71
C ASP A 138 -7.75 4.69 -11.37
N GLU A 139 -8.43 4.98 -10.26
CA GLU A 139 -8.56 6.31 -9.68
C GLU A 139 -7.20 6.93 -9.28
N PHE A 140 -6.35 6.20 -8.56
CA PHE A 140 -5.02 6.68 -8.21
C PHE A 140 -4.17 6.98 -9.45
N ILE A 141 -4.18 6.09 -10.45
CA ILE A 141 -3.39 6.27 -11.67
C ILE A 141 -3.88 7.48 -12.45
N ARG A 142 -5.21 7.66 -12.58
CA ARG A 142 -5.81 8.84 -13.21
C ARG A 142 -5.40 10.12 -12.49
N ASP A 143 -5.54 10.16 -11.18
CA ASP A 143 -5.26 11.36 -10.38
C ASP A 143 -3.76 11.70 -10.38
N LEU A 144 -2.88 10.69 -10.35
CA LEU A 144 -1.44 10.85 -10.47
C LEU A 144 -1.05 11.39 -11.86
N ARG A 145 -1.63 10.85 -12.95
CA ARG A 145 -1.39 11.36 -14.31
C ARG A 145 -1.85 12.80 -14.45
N ALA A 146 -3.01 13.15 -13.90
CA ALA A 146 -3.52 14.52 -13.91
C ALA A 146 -2.59 15.48 -13.12
N ALA A 147 -2.13 15.07 -11.93
CA ALA A 147 -1.25 15.87 -11.09
C ALA A 147 0.13 16.11 -11.72
N LEU A 148 0.68 15.11 -12.40
CA LEU A 148 1.99 15.17 -13.05
C LEU A 148 1.93 15.57 -14.53
N GLN A 149 0.73 15.81 -15.08
CA GLN A 149 0.48 16.12 -16.49
C GLN A 149 1.06 15.06 -17.45
N LEU A 150 0.95 13.79 -17.07
CA LEU A 150 1.42 12.66 -17.88
C LEU A 150 0.36 12.29 -18.93
N GLY A 151 0.80 11.96 -20.14
CA GLY A 151 -0.09 11.44 -21.20
C GLY A 151 -0.55 10.00 -20.94
N ASP A 152 -1.58 9.56 -21.67
CA ASP A 152 -2.19 8.22 -21.49
C ASP A 152 -1.27 7.04 -21.90
N VAL A 153 -0.19 7.31 -22.63
CA VAL A 153 0.65 6.28 -23.26
C VAL A 153 1.81 5.81 -22.40
N GLN A 154 2.19 6.53 -21.35
CA GLN A 154 3.37 6.19 -20.57
C GLN A 154 3.05 5.23 -19.42
N ASP A 155 3.77 4.11 -19.37
CA ASP A 155 3.77 3.22 -18.22
C ASP A 155 4.50 3.88 -17.04
N ILE A 156 3.86 3.85 -15.87
CA ILE A 156 4.42 4.43 -14.64
C ILE A 156 5.40 3.43 -14.05
N GLN A 157 6.69 3.77 -14.06
CA GLN A 157 7.73 2.97 -13.41
C GLN A 157 7.64 3.13 -11.88
N THR A 158 7.34 2.04 -11.19
CA THR A 158 7.12 2.02 -9.73
C THR A 158 8.35 2.45 -8.94
N ASP A 159 9.54 2.04 -9.38
CA ASP A 159 10.79 2.36 -8.70
C ASP A 159 11.10 3.86 -8.78
N ARG A 160 10.88 4.46 -9.97
CA ARG A 160 11.00 5.91 -10.18
C ARG A 160 9.98 6.71 -9.37
N LEU A 161 8.75 6.20 -9.29
CA LEU A 161 7.70 6.80 -8.46
C LEU A 161 8.09 6.79 -6.98
N ALA A 162 8.62 5.67 -6.48
CA ALA A 162 9.10 5.56 -5.11
C ALA A 162 10.27 6.52 -4.82
N GLU A 163 11.26 6.59 -5.72
CA GLU A 163 12.36 7.56 -5.64
C GLU A 163 11.83 9.01 -5.56
N MET A 164 10.87 9.37 -6.43
CA MET A 164 10.26 10.70 -6.45
C MET A 164 9.50 11.00 -5.16
N ILE A 165 8.75 10.04 -4.61
CA ILE A 165 8.03 10.21 -3.34
C ILE A 165 9.02 10.50 -2.20
N VAL A 166 10.16 9.82 -2.15
CA VAL A 166 11.21 10.07 -1.14
C VAL A 166 11.76 11.50 -1.27
N LEU A 167 12.04 11.97 -2.48
CA LEU A 167 12.53 13.33 -2.73
C LEU A 167 11.48 14.39 -2.33
N LEU A 168 10.21 14.19 -2.68
CA LEU A 168 9.12 15.08 -2.31
C LEU A 168 8.90 15.12 -0.79
N ALA A 169 8.96 13.97 -0.13
CA ALA A 169 8.84 13.88 1.32
C ALA A 169 9.99 14.63 2.02
N ASP A 170 11.24 14.43 1.59
CA ASP A 170 12.39 15.16 2.14
C ASP A 170 12.26 16.68 1.95
N PHE A 171 11.84 17.13 0.76
CA PHE A 171 11.57 18.53 0.49
C PHE A 171 10.52 19.11 1.45
N VAL A 172 9.38 18.44 1.59
CA VAL A 172 8.28 18.87 2.47
C VAL A 172 8.73 18.91 3.93
N PHE A 173 9.45 17.89 4.41
CA PHE A 173 9.91 17.82 5.80
C PHE A 173 10.99 18.85 6.14
N LYS A 174 11.79 19.28 5.17
CA LYS A 174 12.73 20.40 5.34
C LYS A 174 12.03 21.75 5.32
N LEU A 175 10.98 21.89 4.51
CA LEU A 175 10.23 23.13 4.37
C LEU A 175 9.31 23.41 5.57
N GLU A 176 8.63 22.38 6.09
CA GLU A 176 7.70 22.49 7.22
C GLU A 176 8.26 23.29 8.42
N PRO A 177 9.41 22.94 9.02
CA PRO A 177 9.94 23.65 10.18
C PRO A 177 10.35 25.09 9.85
N LEU A 178 10.85 25.34 8.63
CA LEU A 178 11.21 26.69 8.19
C LEU A 178 9.98 27.60 8.19
N ILE A 179 8.90 27.14 7.56
CA ILE A 179 7.65 27.90 7.46
C ILE A 179 7.04 28.15 8.84
N TRP A 180 6.99 27.14 9.70
CA TRP A 180 6.45 27.30 11.05
C TRP A 180 7.30 28.19 11.94
N ASN A 181 8.62 28.18 11.78
CA ASN A 181 9.52 29.08 12.51
C ASN A 181 9.36 30.53 12.03
N THR A 182 9.30 30.76 10.72
CA THR A 182 8.98 32.06 10.14
C THR A 182 7.62 32.56 10.63
N TRP A 183 6.60 31.70 10.63
CA TRP A 183 5.28 32.05 11.14
C TRP A 183 5.30 32.45 12.62
N ARG A 184 6.02 31.71 13.47
CA ARG A 184 6.14 32.02 14.91
C ARG A 184 6.86 33.35 15.15
N MET A 185 7.80 33.72 14.28
CA MET A 185 8.50 35.00 14.34
C MET A 185 7.58 36.17 13.92
N LEU A 186 6.74 35.96 12.90
CA LEU A 186 5.81 36.97 12.38
C LEU A 186 4.59 37.15 13.30
N SER A 187 3.99 36.06 13.78
CA SER A 187 2.78 36.07 14.61
C SER A 187 2.93 35.16 15.84
N PRO A 188 3.70 35.57 16.86
CA PRO A 188 3.97 34.74 18.04
C PRO A 188 2.70 34.42 18.86
N ARG A 189 1.69 35.29 18.78
CA ARG A 189 0.40 35.17 19.47
C ARG A 189 -0.70 34.50 18.63
N SER A 190 -0.39 34.01 17.43
CA SER A 190 -1.39 33.38 16.59
C SER A 190 -1.96 32.11 17.22
N GLY A 191 -3.25 31.90 17.02
CA GLY A 191 -3.93 30.62 17.26
C GLY A 191 -3.64 29.58 16.17
N ILE A 192 -3.06 30.00 15.04
CA ILE A 192 -2.66 29.10 13.97
C ILE A 192 -1.37 28.37 14.38
N ARG A 193 -1.49 27.06 14.60
CA ARG A 193 -0.42 26.19 15.11
C ARG A 193 -0.33 24.90 14.30
N PRO A 194 0.84 24.26 14.24
CA PRO A 194 0.95 22.90 13.70
C PRO A 194 0.14 21.94 14.57
N SER A 195 -0.59 21.01 13.95
CA SER A 195 -1.39 19.97 14.62
C SER A 195 -0.58 18.74 15.05
N GLY A 196 0.71 18.71 14.74
CA GLY A 196 1.60 17.60 15.05
C GLY A 196 2.87 17.63 14.20
N SER A 197 3.50 16.46 14.07
CA SER A 197 4.62 16.24 13.15
C SER A 197 4.07 15.63 11.86
N LEU A 198 4.13 16.37 10.75
CA LEU A 198 3.69 15.87 9.45
C LEU A 198 4.42 14.58 9.06
N LYS A 199 5.72 14.49 9.35
CA LYS A 199 6.52 13.28 9.15
C LYS A 199 5.93 12.06 9.87
N LYS A 200 5.57 12.21 11.15
CA LYS A 200 4.92 11.13 11.92
C LYS A 200 3.56 10.78 11.32
N THR A 201 2.74 11.80 11.03
CA THR A 201 1.38 11.62 10.48
C THR A 201 1.41 10.89 9.13
N MET A 202 2.30 11.27 8.22
CA MET A 202 2.47 10.61 6.92
C MET A 202 2.98 9.17 7.06
N GLY A 203 3.91 8.92 7.98
CA GLY A 203 4.38 7.55 8.26
C GLY A 203 3.26 6.65 8.77
N GLN A 204 2.42 7.14 9.68
CA GLN A 204 1.25 6.41 10.19
C GLN A 204 0.21 6.14 9.09
N PHE A 205 -0.01 7.11 8.20
CA PHE A 205 -0.90 6.95 7.06
C PHE A 205 -0.43 5.84 6.10
N ILE A 206 0.86 5.82 5.74
CA ILE A 206 1.42 4.80 4.84
C ILE A 206 1.37 3.40 5.44
N CYS A 207 1.60 3.27 6.75
CA CYS A 207 1.54 1.99 7.45
C CYS A 207 0.11 1.50 7.73
N GLY A 208 -0.93 2.26 7.36
CA GLY A 208 -2.33 1.89 7.59
C GLY A 208 -2.71 1.83 9.07
N ASP A 209 -2.09 2.67 9.91
CA ASP A 209 -2.40 2.73 11.34
C ASP A 209 -3.85 3.23 11.54
N SER A 210 -4.74 2.31 11.95
CA SER A 210 -6.18 2.55 12.17
C SER A 210 -6.51 3.68 13.15
N ALA A 211 -5.53 4.14 13.94
CA ALA A 211 -5.69 5.26 14.86
C ALA A 211 -5.66 6.64 14.17
N THR A 212 -5.19 6.73 12.91
CA THR A 212 -5.05 8.00 12.20
C THR A 212 -6.22 8.22 11.25
N PRO A 213 -7.00 9.30 11.40
CA PRO A 213 -8.03 9.63 10.42
C PRO A 213 -7.40 9.78 9.03
N GLU A 214 -7.95 9.11 8.02
CA GLU A 214 -7.44 9.10 6.64
C GLU A 214 -7.18 10.51 6.09
N LYS A 215 -8.00 11.48 6.51
CA LYS A 215 -7.90 12.89 6.11
C LYS A 215 -6.89 13.72 6.90
N LYS A 216 -6.25 13.17 7.94
CA LYS A 216 -5.34 13.95 8.80
C LYS A 216 -4.09 14.40 8.04
N ALA A 217 -3.41 13.48 7.35
CA ALA A 217 -2.21 13.81 6.58
C ALA A 217 -2.50 14.83 5.48
N GLU A 218 -3.62 14.66 4.77
CA GLU A 218 -4.09 15.59 3.74
C GLU A 218 -4.38 16.99 4.32
N ASN A 219 -5.07 17.07 5.46
CA ASN A 219 -5.39 18.34 6.11
C ASN A 219 -4.14 19.07 6.60
N GLU A 220 -3.17 18.35 7.18
CA GLU A 220 -1.89 18.93 7.60
C GLU A 220 -1.09 19.49 6.42
N LEU A 221 -1.04 18.75 5.31
CA LEU A 221 -0.36 19.18 4.09
C LEU A 221 -1.03 20.41 3.46
N LYS A 222 -2.38 20.41 3.38
CA LYS A 222 -3.15 21.57 2.90
C LYS A 222 -2.96 22.78 3.79
N MET A 223 -2.87 22.61 5.11
CA MET A 223 -2.62 23.71 6.04
C MET A 223 -1.23 24.32 5.80
N LEU A 224 -0.19 23.47 5.66
CA LEU A 224 1.15 23.93 5.34
C LEU A 224 1.18 24.69 4.00
N GLN A 225 0.53 24.14 2.97
CA GLN A 225 0.42 24.80 1.65
C GLN A 225 -0.27 26.17 1.74
N ARG A 226 -1.39 26.26 2.48
CA ARG A 226 -2.11 27.53 2.70
C ARG A 226 -1.23 28.55 3.42
N LEU A 227 -0.50 28.12 4.45
CA LEU A 227 0.40 29.00 5.19
C LEU A 227 1.55 29.52 4.32
N ILE A 228 2.16 28.66 3.49
CA ILE A 228 3.17 29.05 2.51
C ILE A 228 2.60 30.11 1.57
N ALA A 229 1.47 29.82 0.92
CA ALA A 229 0.84 30.73 -0.02
C ALA A 229 0.45 32.06 0.63
N ALA A 230 -0.06 32.02 1.87
CA ALA A 230 -0.46 33.21 2.62
C ALA A 230 0.73 34.10 2.94
N ILE A 231 1.84 33.55 3.45
CA ILE A 231 3.06 34.31 3.74
C ILE A 231 3.65 34.89 2.45
N THR A 232 3.80 34.08 1.39
CA THR A 232 4.35 34.56 0.11
C THR A 232 3.51 35.68 -0.48
N THR A 233 2.19 35.57 -0.43
CA THR A 233 1.27 36.62 -0.92
C THR A 233 1.33 37.87 -0.03
N ALA A 234 1.42 37.71 1.29
CA ALA A 234 1.49 38.81 2.25
C ALA A 234 2.75 39.67 2.00
N VAL A 235 3.91 39.02 1.81
CA VAL A 235 5.18 39.70 1.52
C VAL A 235 5.08 40.52 0.22
N GLY A 236 4.43 39.99 -0.82
CA GLY A 236 4.22 40.74 -2.06
C GLY A 236 3.34 41.99 -1.93
N ARG A 237 2.49 42.08 -0.89
CA ARG A 237 1.54 43.19 -0.70
C ARG A 237 1.93 44.17 0.39
N VAL A 238 2.74 43.74 1.38
CA VAL A 238 3.04 44.54 2.58
C VAL A 238 3.64 45.90 2.25
N GLY A 239 4.53 45.99 1.26
CA GLY A 239 5.17 47.25 0.88
C GLY A 239 4.17 48.33 0.48
N SER A 240 3.18 47.98 -0.33
CA SER A 240 2.13 48.92 -0.77
C SER A 240 1.20 49.34 0.37
N GLN A 241 0.84 48.41 1.27
CA GLN A 241 0.00 48.71 2.43
C GLN A 241 0.73 49.58 3.46
N PHE A 242 1.99 49.24 3.75
CA PHE A 242 2.85 50.02 4.62
C PHE A 242 3.02 51.43 4.06
N ALA A 243 3.41 51.57 2.78
CA ALA A 243 3.57 52.88 2.15
C ALA A 243 2.27 53.72 2.23
N LYS A 244 1.11 53.13 1.92
CA LYS A 244 -0.18 53.83 2.00
C LYS A 244 -0.50 54.30 3.42
N ARG A 245 -0.32 53.44 4.43
CA ARG A 245 -0.55 53.78 5.85
C ARG A 245 0.43 54.83 6.35
N HIS A 246 1.71 54.67 6.03
CA HIS A 246 2.78 55.56 6.41
C HIS A 246 2.59 56.95 5.79
N LEU A 247 2.37 57.02 4.47
CA LEU A 247 2.07 58.29 3.78
C LEU A 247 0.80 58.94 4.31
N GLY A 248 -0.25 58.16 4.61
CA GLY A 248 -1.48 58.67 5.21
C GLY A 248 -1.23 59.32 6.57
N ARG A 249 -0.58 58.59 7.49
CA ARG A 249 -0.29 59.03 8.86
C ARG A 249 0.56 60.29 8.93
N PHE A 250 1.50 60.45 8.00
CA PHE A 250 2.39 61.62 7.93
C PHE A 250 1.96 62.66 6.88
N SER A 251 0.78 62.50 6.26
CA SER A 251 0.30 63.47 5.27
C SER A 251 -0.06 64.80 5.94
N PRO A 252 0.20 65.95 5.27
CA PRO A 252 -0.20 67.26 5.80
C PRO A 252 -1.71 67.36 6.09
N SER A 253 -2.54 66.71 5.27
CA SER A 253 -3.99 66.67 5.45
C SER A 253 -4.42 65.92 6.71
N GLU A 254 -3.82 64.77 6.99
CA GLU A 254 -4.14 63.98 8.17
C GLU A 254 -3.67 64.70 9.45
N ILE A 255 -2.45 65.22 9.44
CA ILE A 255 -1.88 65.98 10.56
C ILE A 255 -2.73 67.23 10.85
N SER A 256 -3.14 67.97 9.81
CA SER A 256 -4.03 69.13 9.99
C SER A 256 -5.39 68.71 10.57
N THR A 257 -5.91 67.55 10.19
CA THR A 257 -7.18 67.02 10.72
C THR A 257 -7.04 66.68 12.20
N LEU A 258 -5.97 65.96 12.59
CA LEU A 258 -5.68 65.63 13.98
C LEU A 258 -5.56 66.89 14.86
N VAL A 259 -4.82 67.89 14.40
CA VAL A 259 -4.65 69.18 15.11
C VAL A 259 -5.97 69.93 15.29
N ARG A 260 -6.91 69.83 14.33
CA ARG A 260 -8.25 70.45 14.45
C ARG A 260 -9.14 69.74 15.45
N MET A 261 -8.96 68.43 15.63
CA MET A 261 -9.71 67.63 16.59
C MET A 261 -9.18 67.81 18.03
N GLU A 262 -7.89 68.11 18.19
CA GLU A 262 -7.28 68.43 19.47
C GLU A 262 -7.78 69.79 20.02
N HIS A 263 -8.54 69.74 21.11
CA HIS A 263 -9.01 70.94 21.78
C HIS A 263 -7.87 71.55 22.61
N GLY A 264 -7.22 72.61 22.10
CA GLY A 264 -6.14 73.24 22.86
C GLY A 264 -5.42 74.42 22.19
N SER A 265 -5.18 75.44 23.02
CA SER A 265 -4.29 76.60 22.83
C SER A 265 -4.63 77.55 21.67
N VAL A 266 -5.41 78.59 21.94
CA VAL A 266 -5.80 79.65 20.98
C VAL A 266 -4.63 80.59 20.62
N PHE A 267 -3.49 80.49 21.32
CA PHE A 267 -2.37 81.42 21.24
C PHE A 267 -1.23 81.01 20.30
N VAL A 268 -1.33 79.88 19.59
CA VAL A 268 -0.28 79.37 18.69
C VAL A 268 -0.84 79.20 17.28
N SER A 269 -0.09 79.58 16.24
CA SER A 269 -0.50 79.42 14.85
C SER A 269 -0.74 77.95 14.49
N HIS A 270 -1.66 77.71 13.56
CA HIS A 270 -2.04 76.38 13.10
C HIS A 270 -0.84 75.60 12.52
N GLU A 271 0.07 76.27 11.81
CA GLU A 271 1.28 75.66 11.25
C GLU A 271 2.23 75.14 12.33
N VAL A 272 2.46 75.92 13.40
CA VAL A 272 3.31 75.49 14.51
C VAL A 272 2.70 74.29 15.23
N LYS A 273 1.37 74.23 15.36
CA LYS A 273 0.68 73.05 15.90
C LYS A 273 0.87 71.83 15.01
N CYS A 274 0.73 71.97 13.68
CA CYS A 274 0.97 70.88 12.73
C CYS A 274 2.42 70.38 12.78
N TRP A 275 3.39 71.28 12.88
CA TRP A 275 4.81 70.91 13.01
C TRP A 275 5.08 70.16 14.33
N ARG A 276 4.54 70.64 15.45
CA ARG A 276 4.64 69.94 16.74
C ARG A 276 4.03 68.54 16.67
N LYS A 277 2.88 68.40 16.02
CA LYS A 277 2.21 67.10 15.85
C LYS A 277 3.02 66.16 14.96
N TYR A 278 3.64 66.67 13.90
CA TYR A 278 4.56 65.88 13.07
C TYR A 278 5.73 65.33 13.90
N LEU A 279 6.38 66.19 14.71
CA LEU A 279 7.49 65.76 15.57
C LEU A 279 7.06 64.71 16.60
N GLU A 280 5.89 64.87 17.22
CA GLU A 280 5.31 63.87 18.13
C GLU A 280 5.09 62.51 17.43
N LEU A 281 4.54 62.52 16.21
CA LEU A 281 4.35 61.30 15.43
C LEU A 281 5.69 60.68 15.01
N ALA A 282 6.66 61.51 14.62
CA ALA A 282 7.98 61.09 14.17
C ALA A 282 8.85 60.55 15.32
N GLU A 283 8.64 60.99 16.55
CA GLU A 283 9.35 60.47 17.74
C GLU A 283 9.09 58.97 17.94
N THR A 284 7.91 58.50 17.54
CA THR A 284 7.57 57.06 17.58
C THR A 284 8.18 56.26 16.43
N LEU A 285 8.77 56.91 15.43
CA LEU A 285 9.28 56.29 14.21
C LEU A 285 10.72 55.80 14.40
N THR A 286 10.85 54.66 15.05
CA THR A 286 12.12 53.93 15.18
C THR A 286 12.21 52.77 14.19
N GLU A 287 13.42 52.30 13.89
CA GLU A 287 13.63 51.10 13.06
C GLU A 287 12.82 49.91 13.58
N GLY A 288 12.84 49.67 14.90
CA GLY A 288 12.06 48.59 15.53
C GLY A 288 10.55 48.78 15.39
N SER A 289 10.04 50.01 15.40
CA SER A 289 8.61 50.29 15.19
C SER A 289 8.17 49.99 13.75
N ILE A 290 9.01 50.34 12.76
CA ILE A 290 8.76 50.07 11.35
C ILE A 290 8.79 48.56 11.10
N GLU A 291 9.81 47.87 11.61
CA GLU A 291 9.92 46.43 11.46
C GLU A 291 8.72 45.71 12.12
N ALA A 292 8.31 46.13 13.32
CA ALA A 292 7.13 45.59 13.99
C ALA A 292 5.85 45.83 13.18
N GLU A 293 5.67 47.01 12.58
CA GLU A 293 4.51 47.33 11.74
C GLU A 293 4.47 46.46 10.48
N ILE A 294 5.62 46.27 9.81
CA ILE A 294 5.73 45.41 8.62
C ILE A 294 5.43 43.96 9.00
N ARG A 295 6.06 43.42 10.06
CA ARG A 295 5.81 42.05 10.53
C ARG A 295 4.33 41.84 10.88
N LYS A 296 3.73 42.81 11.58
CA LYS A 296 2.30 42.78 11.92
C LYS A 296 1.42 42.80 10.68
N ALA A 297 1.71 43.66 9.70
CA ALA A 297 0.94 43.71 8.46
C ALA A 297 1.03 42.42 7.64
N ILE A 298 2.21 41.77 7.60
CA ILE A 298 2.38 40.44 7.00
C ILE A 298 1.52 39.42 7.74
N ALA A 299 1.61 39.38 9.07
CA ALA A 299 0.87 38.45 9.90
C ALA A 299 -0.66 38.63 9.73
N ASP A 300 -1.17 39.84 9.90
CA ASP A 300 -2.61 40.15 9.79
C ASP A 300 -3.15 39.74 8.41
N TYR A 301 -2.41 40.04 7.34
CA TYR A 301 -2.81 39.66 5.99
C TYR A 301 -2.78 38.14 5.78
N ALA A 302 -1.71 37.47 6.21
CA ALA A 302 -1.61 36.02 6.10
C ALA A 302 -2.70 35.30 6.93
N GLU A 303 -3.02 35.77 8.13
CA GLU A 303 -4.12 35.23 8.94
C GLU A 303 -5.47 35.38 8.24
N SER A 304 -5.73 36.53 7.60
CA SER A 304 -6.97 36.77 6.85
C SER A 304 -7.12 35.79 5.68
N LEU A 305 -6.02 35.42 5.00
CA LEU A 305 -6.06 34.44 3.92
C LEU A 305 -6.29 33.01 4.44
N ILE A 306 -5.71 32.66 5.59
CA ILE A 306 -5.82 31.31 6.16
C ILE A 306 -7.22 31.06 6.74
N LYS A 307 -7.80 32.05 7.42
CA LYS A 307 -9.16 31.97 7.97
C LYS A 307 -10.23 32.05 6.87
N GLY A 308 -9.86 32.55 5.69
CA GLY A 308 -10.78 32.88 4.61
C GLY A 308 -11.35 34.28 4.78
N PRO A 309 -11.93 34.90 3.72
CA PRO A 309 -12.67 36.14 3.88
C PRO A 309 -13.80 35.87 4.88
N ASP A 310 -13.84 36.63 5.98
CA ASP A 310 -14.95 36.59 6.93
C ASP A 310 -16.27 36.58 6.15
N ARG A 311 -17.09 35.56 6.38
CA ARG A 311 -18.51 35.57 5.99
C ARG A 311 -19.30 36.32 7.03
#